data_AF-A0A7C9JZ59-F1
#
_entry.id   AF-A0A7C9JZ59-F1
#
_cell.length_a   1.000
_cell.length_b   1.000
_cell.length_c   1.000
_cell.angle_alpha   90.00
_cell.angle_beta   90.00
_cell.angle_gamma   90.00
#
_symmetry.space_group_name_H-M   'P 1'
#
loop_
_entity.id
_entity.type
_entity.pdbx_description
1 polymer ?
#
loop_
_entity_poly.entity_id
_entity_poly.type
_entity_poly.pdbx_seq_one_letter_code
_entity_poly.pdbx_strand_id
1 'polypeptide(L)' 'MRKLMVSALLAFGFVLSVGAAPAQAATLRNVYYYDWDCHRVGNLGITEGWWTSYQCVPQHGYWFLYA' A
#
# COMPACT_ATOMS: atom_id res chain seq x y z
N MET A 1 -24.91 41.10 31.89
CA MET A 1 -23.92 41.19 30.80
C MET A 1 -23.14 39.88 30.76
N ARG A 2 -23.42 39.01 29.79
CA ARG A 2 -22.70 37.74 29.60
C ARG A 2 -23.07 37.24 28.21
N LYS A 3 -22.11 36.68 27.47
CA LYS A 3 -22.13 36.24 26.06
C LYS A 3 -21.33 37.23 25.19
N LEU A 4 -20.25 36.90 24.50
CA LEU A 4 -19.64 35.63 24.15
C LEU A 4 -18.14 35.90 23.93
N MET A 5 -17.25 35.12 24.55
CA MET A 5 -15.81 35.15 24.30
C MET A 5 -15.30 33.71 24.11
N VAL A 6 -15.87 32.96 23.17
CA VAL A 6 -15.37 31.59 22.89
C VAL A 6 -15.74 31.19 21.46
N SER A 7 -15.12 31.75 20.41
CA SER A 7 -15.41 31.25 19.05
C SER A 7 -14.29 31.25 18.02
N ALA A 8 -13.11 31.84 18.25
CA ALA A 8 -12.14 31.96 17.15
C ALA A 8 -10.93 31.00 17.20
N LEU A 9 -10.79 30.15 18.22
CA LEU A 9 -9.66 29.20 18.32
C LEU A 9 -9.89 27.89 17.52
N LEU A 10 -11.07 27.69 16.92
CA LEU A 10 -11.43 26.45 16.24
C LEU A 10 -10.99 26.38 14.76
N ALA A 11 -10.43 27.47 14.20
CA ALA A 11 -10.15 27.55 12.77
C ALA A 11 -8.80 26.94 12.33
N PHE A 12 -7.95 26.48 13.25
CA PHE A 12 -6.58 26.02 12.93
C PHE A 12 -6.36 24.49 13.05
N GLY A 13 -7.42 23.69 13.21
CA GLY A 13 -7.31 22.24 13.47
C GLY A 13 -7.37 21.30 12.24
N PHE A 14 -7.51 21.82 11.03
CA PHE A 14 -7.56 21.06 9.78
C PHE A 14 -6.36 21.57 8.95
N VAL A 15 -5.35 20.82 8.51
CA VAL A 15 -5.33 19.47 7.94
C VAL A 15 -3.87 18.98 8.00
N LEU A 16 -3.53 18.05 8.90
CA LEU A 16 -2.32 17.24 8.80
C LEU A 16 -2.68 15.77 8.58
N SER A 17 -3.72 15.51 7.79
CA SER A 17 -3.87 14.20 7.14
C SER A 17 -3.00 14.21 5.89
N VAL A 18 -1.68 14.36 6.08
CA VAL A 18 -0.70 13.96 5.07
C VAL A 18 -0.93 12.46 4.95
N GLY A 19 -1.51 12.02 3.83
CA GLY A 19 -1.90 10.64 3.61
C GLY A 19 -0.72 9.74 3.89
N ALA A 20 -0.73 9.09 5.04
CA ALA A 20 0.05 7.89 5.26
C ALA A 20 -0.58 6.87 4.31
N ALA A 21 -0.08 6.80 3.08
CA ALA A 21 -0.30 5.63 2.24
C ALA A 21 0.06 4.44 3.13
N PRO A 22 -0.83 3.45 3.30
CA PRO A 22 -0.52 2.32 4.15
C PRO A 22 0.81 1.76 3.68
N ALA A 23 1.77 1.62 4.59
CA ALA A 23 2.97 0.83 4.35
C ALA A 23 2.48 -0.62 4.19
N GLN A 24 2.04 -0.96 2.98
CA GLN A 24 1.53 -2.27 2.62
C GLN A 24 2.70 -3.23 2.79
N ALA A 25 2.77 -3.90 3.94
CA ALA A 25 3.70 -5.00 4.12
C ALA A 25 3.39 -6.02 3.01
N ALA A 26 4.34 -6.22 2.12
CA ALA A 26 4.14 -7.03 0.91
C ALA A 26 3.63 -8.41 1.33
N THR A 27 2.43 -8.76 0.88
CA THR A 27 1.74 -9.99 1.30
C THR A 27 2.03 -11.08 0.28
N LEU A 28 2.25 -12.31 0.74
CA LEU A 28 2.44 -13.44 -0.18
C LEU A 28 1.15 -13.66 -0.99
N ARG A 29 1.25 -13.56 -2.32
CA ARG A 29 0.12 -13.76 -3.23
C ARG A 29 0.13 -15.14 -3.85
N ASN A 30 1.29 -15.60 -4.30
CA ASN A 30 1.42 -16.91 -4.94
C ASN A 30 2.89 -17.39 -5.00
N VAL A 31 3.08 -18.65 -5.40
CA VAL A 31 4.39 -19.29 -5.55
C VAL A 31 4.49 -19.95 -6.93
N TYR A 32 5.59 -19.73 -7.63
CA TYR A 32 5.82 -20.18 -9.00
C TYR A 32 7.06 -21.06 -9.10
N TYR A 33 7.05 -21.99 -10.05
CA TYR A 33 8.24 -22.80 -10.34
C TYR A 33 9.29 -22.00 -11.12
N TYR A 34 8.84 -21.18 -12.07
CA TYR A 34 9.73 -20.38 -12.91
C TYR A 34 9.69 -18.89 -12.56
N ASP A 35 10.85 -18.25 -12.67
CA ASP A 35 11.04 -16.81 -12.48
C ASP A 35 10.10 -15.98 -13.37
N TRP A 36 10.05 -16.35 -14.65
CA TRP A 36 9.27 -15.65 -15.66
C TRP A 36 7.75 -15.69 -15.38
N ASP A 37 7.24 -16.76 -14.78
CA ASP A 37 5.83 -16.86 -14.38
C ASP A 37 5.52 -15.87 -13.24
N CYS A 38 6.44 -15.77 -12.27
CA CYS A 38 6.31 -14.81 -11.16
C CYS A 38 6.27 -13.37 -11.68
N HIS A 39 7.22 -12.98 -12.53
CA HIS A 39 7.23 -11.63 -13.10
C HIS A 39 6.05 -11.37 -14.03
N ARG A 40 5.60 -12.36 -14.82
CA ARG A 40 4.42 -12.20 -15.68
C ARG A 40 3.17 -11.88 -14.86
N VAL A 41 2.90 -12.65 -13.80
CA VAL A 41 1.72 -12.40 -12.95
C VAL A 41 1.90 -11.13 -12.11
N GLY A 42 3.11 -10.84 -11.63
CA GLY A 42 3.44 -9.59 -10.94
C GLY A 42 3.09 -8.36 -11.77
N ASN A 43 3.53 -8.31 -13.02
CA ASN A 43 3.21 -7.23 -13.96
C ASN A 43 1.72 -7.19 -14.32
N LEU A 44 1.07 -8.35 -14.46
CA LEU A 44 -0.37 -8.41 -14.68
C LEU A 44 -1.13 -7.75 -13.52
N GLY A 45 -0.78 -8.06 -12.27
CA GLY A 45 -1.47 -7.45 -11.12
C GLY A 45 -1.23 -5.96 -10.96
N ILE A 46 -0.11 -5.42 -11.44
CA ILE A 46 0.08 -3.96 -11.58
C ILE A 46 -0.90 -3.40 -12.63
N THR A 47 -0.98 -4.06 -13.79
CA THR A 47 -1.83 -3.65 -14.92
C THR A 47 -3.31 -3.67 -14.57
N GLU A 48 -3.75 -4.71 -13.84
CA GLU A 48 -5.13 -4.90 -13.39
C GLU A 48 -5.45 -4.16 -12.08
N GLY A 49 -4.47 -3.46 -11.49
CA GLY A 49 -4.65 -2.68 -10.26
C GLY A 49 -4.87 -3.51 -8.99
N TRP A 50 -4.47 -4.79 -8.97
CA TRP A 50 -4.54 -5.65 -7.79
C TRP A 50 -3.54 -5.24 -6.70
N TRP A 51 -2.40 -4.71 -7.12
CA TRP A 51 -1.35 -4.20 -6.25
C TRP A 51 -0.58 -3.05 -6.91
N THR A 52 0.14 -2.27 -6.10
CA THR A 52 0.92 -1.10 -6.56
C THR A 52 2.38 -1.42 -6.85
N SER A 53 2.89 -2.49 -6.24
CA SER A 53 4.23 -3.00 -6.42
C SER A 53 4.22 -4.52 -6.20
N TYR A 54 5.24 -5.22 -6.70
CA TYR A 54 5.43 -6.62 -6.40
C TYR A 54 6.92 -6.94 -6.31
N GLN A 55 7.23 -8.08 -5.68
CA GLN A 55 8.57 -8.63 -5.61
C GLN A 55 8.51 -10.14 -5.81
N CYS A 56 9.40 -10.66 -6.66
CA CYS A 56 9.66 -12.08 -6.81
C CYS A 56 10.89 -12.46 -5.98
N VAL A 57 10.72 -13.36 -5.01
CA VAL A 57 11.80 -13.79 -4.11
C VAL A 57 12.09 -15.28 -4.35
N PRO A 58 13.31 -15.65 -4.76
CA PRO A 58 13.68 -17.05 -4.88
C PRO A 58 13.87 -17.67 -3.50
N GLN A 59 13.08 -18.70 -3.17
CA GLN A 59 13.18 -19.45 -1.92
C GLN A 59 12.90 -20.94 -2.18
N HIS A 60 13.71 -21.83 -1.63
CA HIS A 60 13.51 -23.29 -1.73
C HIS A 60 13.36 -23.84 -3.16
N GLY A 61 13.96 -23.21 -4.17
CA GLY A 61 13.85 -23.62 -5.58
C GLY A 61 12.56 -23.15 -6.28
N TYR A 62 11.78 -22.27 -5.64
CA TYR A 62 10.58 -21.64 -6.19
C TYR A 62 10.70 -20.11 -6.12
N TRP A 63 9.77 -19.43 -6.78
CA TRP A 63 9.67 -17.98 -6.85
C TRP A 63 8.40 -17.50 -6.15
N PHE A 64 8.56 -16.81 -5.02
CA PHE A 64 7.47 -16.33 -4.19
C PHE A 64 7.11 -14.91 -4.58
N LEU A 65 5.85 -14.68 -4.95
CA LEU A 65 5.35 -13.37 -5.32
C LEU A 65 4.75 -12.67 -4.10
N TYR A 66 5.36 -11.56 -3.69
CA TYR A 66 4.85 -10.68 -2.65
C TYR A 66 4.34 -9.39 -3.29
N ALA A 67 3.17 -8.91 -2.85
CA ALA A 67 2.55 -7.68 -3.33
C ALA A 67 1.52 -7.12 -2.34
#